data_AF-A0A0G3Z6E6-F1
#
_entry.id   AF-A0A0G3Z6E6-F1
#
_cell.length_a   1.000
_cell.length_b   1.000
_cell.length_c   1.000
_cell.angle_alpha   90.00
_cell.angle_beta   90.00
_cell.angle_gamma   90.00
#
_symmetry.space_group_name_H-M   'P 1'
#
loop_
_entity.id
_entity.type
_entity.pdbx_description
1 polymer ?
#
loop_
_entity_poly.entity_id
_entity_poly.type
_entity_poly.pdbx_seq_one_letter_code
_entity_poly.pdbx_strand_id
1 'polypeptide(L)'
;MNINPNELQKSLLYEDQPTSMEKCMMECVLKRIEVMSKDDTLSTTTIGHIADIIGDNNALITSIAMASAENCKKFITAEDSCERAFQINKCIAAEMKMRKIKLIY
;
A
#
# COMPACT_ATOMS: atom_id res chain seq x y z
N MET A 1 -4.04 12.09 20.61
CA MET A 1 -4.59 12.43 19.28
C MET A 1 -5.78 11.52 19.04
N ASN A 2 -7.00 12.07 18.98
CA ASN A 2 -8.21 11.30 18.61
C ASN A 2 -8.27 11.25 17.10
N ILE A 3 -7.57 10.28 16.51
CA ILE A 3 -7.59 10.07 15.07
C ILE A 3 -8.68 9.03 14.78
N ASN A 4 -9.71 9.43 14.03
CA ASN A 4 -10.69 8.48 13.50
C ASN A 4 -9.95 7.59 12.48
N PRO A 5 -9.82 6.27 12.73
CA PRO A 5 -9.05 5.37 11.87
C PRO A 5 -9.53 5.37 10.41
N ASN A 6 -10.82 5.63 10.20
CA ASN A 6 -11.46 5.55 8.89
C ASN A 6 -11.16 6.77 8.01
N GLU A 7 -11.16 7.95 8.63
CA GLU A 7 -10.76 9.22 7.99
C GLU A 7 -9.26 9.21 7.70
N LEU A 8 -8.46 8.68 8.64
CA LEU A 8 -7.01 8.54 8.47
C LEU A 8 -6.65 7.60 7.32
N GLN A 9 -7.33 6.47 7.20
CA GLN A 9 -7.07 5.48 6.15
C GLN A 9 -7.38 6.05 4.74
N LYS A 10 -8.49 6.80 4.60
CA LYS A 10 -8.84 7.47 3.34
C LYS A 10 -7.87 8.60 3.00
N SER A 11 -7.51 9.42 3.98
CA SER A 11 -6.54 10.48 3.81
C SER A 11 -5.19 9.88 3.41
N LEU A 12 -4.70 8.85 4.08
CA LEU A 12 -3.38 8.30 3.76
C LEU A 12 -3.33 7.63 2.39
N LEU A 13 -4.33 6.85 1.97
CA LEU A 13 -4.28 6.15 0.67
C LEU A 13 -4.47 7.08 -0.54
N TYR A 14 -5.12 8.23 -0.37
CA TYR A 14 -5.52 9.10 -1.49
C TYR A 14 -5.07 10.55 -1.35
N GLU A 15 -4.24 10.89 -0.36
CA GLU A 15 -3.63 12.21 -0.26
C GLU A 15 -2.63 12.40 -1.40
N ASP A 16 -2.89 13.38 -2.26
CA ASP A 16 -2.08 13.65 -3.44
C ASP A 16 -0.82 14.48 -3.10
N GLN A 17 -0.86 15.23 -1.99
CA GLN A 17 0.23 16.10 -1.56
C GLN A 17 0.55 15.95 -0.06
N PRO A 18 0.97 14.77 0.40
CA PRO A 18 1.28 14.57 1.80
C PRO A 18 2.53 15.36 2.19
N THR A 19 2.50 15.89 3.41
CA THR A 19 3.66 16.48 4.07
C THR A 19 4.75 15.44 4.31
N SER A 20 5.99 15.88 4.54
CA SER A 20 7.10 14.96 4.86
C SER A 20 6.80 14.07 6.07
N MET A 21 6.12 14.62 7.09
CA MET A 21 5.72 13.85 8.28
C MET A 21 4.73 12.74 7.94
N GLU A 22 3.74 13.02 7.08
CA GLU A 22 2.75 12.02 6.65
C GLU A 22 3.40 10.93 5.81
N LYS A 23 4.34 11.27 4.93
CA LYS A 23 5.11 10.28 4.15
C LYS A 23 5.88 9.33 5.08
N CYS A 24 6.53 9.85 6.11
CA CYS A 24 7.23 9.00 7.08
C CYS A 24 6.27 8.21 7.99
N MET A 25 5.06 8.72 8.23
CA MET A 25 4.02 7.94 8.89
C MET A 25 3.57 6.78 8.01
N MET A 26 3.42 6.98 6.70
CA MET A 26 3.15 5.89 5.75
C MET A 26 4.26 4.84 5.79
N GLU A 27 5.53 5.26 5.76
CA GLU A 27 6.68 4.34 5.90
C GLU A 27 6.59 3.49 7.16
N CYS A 28 6.38 4.14 8.32
CA CYS A 28 6.26 3.46 9.61
C CYS A 28 5.14 2.41 9.60
N VAL A 29 3.96 2.76 9.08
CA VAL A 29 2.82 1.84 8.99
C VAL A 29 3.12 0.71 8.03
N LEU A 30 3.61 0.99 6.82
CA LEU A 30 3.89 -0.01 5.78
C LEU A 30 4.97 -1.00 6.20
N LYS A 31 6.00 -0.53 6.91
CA LYS A 31 7.03 -1.41 7.51
C LYS A 31 6.46 -2.27 8.63
N ARG A 32 5.59 -1.69 9.47
CA ARG A 32 4.96 -2.41 10.59
C ARG A 32 4.05 -3.55 10.13
N ILE A 33 3.35 -3.38 9.01
CA ILE A 33 2.50 -4.42 8.40
C ILE A 33 3.25 -5.23 7.34
N GLU A 34 4.56 -5.02 7.20
CA GLU A 34 5.46 -5.73 6.29
C GLU A 34 5.10 -5.64 4.79
N VAL A 35 4.25 -4.69 4.40
CA VAL A 35 3.98 -4.36 2.99
C VAL A 35 5.20 -3.67 2.37
N MET A 36 5.93 -2.89 3.18
CA MET A 36 7.27 -2.40 2.87
C MET A 36 8.28 -3.15 3.73
N SER A 37 9.31 -3.70 3.11
CA SER A 37 10.37 -4.42 3.80
C SER A 37 11.35 -3.46 4.51
N LYS A 38 12.28 -4.01 5.29
CA LYS A 38 13.28 -3.21 6.03
C LYS A 38 14.30 -2.51 5.11
N ASP A 39 14.50 -3.04 3.91
CA ASP A 39 15.30 -2.48 2.81
C ASP A 39 14.46 -1.60 1.87
N ASP A 40 13.32 -1.12 2.36
CA ASP A 40 12.45 -0.15 1.70
C ASP A 40 11.79 -0.64 0.41
N THR A 41 11.71 -1.96 0.19
CA THR A 41 11.09 -2.54 -1.01
C THR A 41 9.64 -2.96 -0.78
N LEU A 42 8.84 -2.96 -1.84
CA LEU A 42 7.47 -3.46 -1.79
C LEU A 42 7.47 -5.00 -1.69
N SER A 43 6.90 -5.53 -0.61
CA SER A 43 6.78 -6.97 -0.38
C SER A 43 5.57 -7.57 -1.11
N THR A 44 5.83 -8.22 -2.24
CA THR A 44 4.77 -8.94 -2.98
C THR A 44 4.29 -10.19 -2.26
N THR A 45 5.15 -10.83 -1.46
CA THR A 45 4.77 -11.95 -0.59
C THR A 45 3.74 -11.53 0.44
N THR A 46 3.98 -10.42 1.15
CA THR A 46 3.05 -9.92 2.18
C THR A 46 1.72 -9.49 1.55
N ILE A 47 1.77 -8.80 0.40
CA ILE A 47 0.56 -8.43 -0.34
C ILE A 47 -0.25 -9.66 -0.76
N GLY A 48 0.42 -10.70 -1.25
CA GLY A 48 -0.22 -11.97 -1.58
C GLY A 48 -0.93 -12.58 -0.37
N HIS A 49 -0.24 -12.63 0.78
CA HIS A 49 -0.83 -13.15 2.02
C HIS A 49 -2.06 -12.34 2.47
N ILE A 50 -1.98 -11.01 2.47
CA ILE A 50 -3.10 -10.13 2.83
C ILE A 50 -4.28 -10.36 1.87
N ALA A 51 -4.02 -10.44 0.57
CA ALA A 51 -5.03 -10.67 -0.45
C ALA A 51 -5.69 -12.05 -0.32
N ASP A 52 -4.93 -13.06 0.08
CA ASP A 52 -5.41 -14.42 0.32
C ASP A 52 -6.40 -14.47 1.50
N ILE A 53 -6.05 -13.79 2.61
CA ILE A 53 -6.94 -13.65 3.78
C ILE A 53 -8.22 -12.90 3.41
N ILE A 54 -8.10 -11.73 2.77
CA ILE A 54 -9.26 -10.88 2.43
C ILE A 54 -10.12 -11.53 1.35
N GLY A 55 -9.50 -12.25 0.43
CA GLY A 55 -10.13 -12.92 -0.68
C GLY A 55 -10.71 -14.30 -0.34
N ASP A 56 -10.69 -14.72 0.93
CA ASP A 56 -11.15 -16.04 1.39
C ASP A 56 -10.48 -17.20 0.61
N ASN A 57 -9.15 -17.16 0.52
CA ASN A 57 -8.30 -18.11 -0.22
C ASN A 57 -8.58 -18.18 -1.73
N ASN A 58 -9.12 -17.12 -2.32
CA ASN A 58 -9.34 -17.05 -3.76
C ASN A 58 -8.02 -16.79 -4.50
N ALA A 59 -7.47 -17.84 -5.10
CA ALA A 59 -6.21 -17.80 -5.85
C ALA A 59 -6.17 -16.74 -6.96
N LEU A 60 -7.31 -16.41 -7.58
CA LEU A 60 -7.39 -15.36 -8.60
C LEU A 60 -7.17 -13.96 -7.97
N ILE A 61 -7.77 -13.69 -6.82
CA ILE A 61 -7.59 -12.42 -6.09
C ILE A 61 -6.13 -12.27 -5.65
N THR A 62 -5.56 -13.33 -5.08
CA THR A 62 -4.15 -13.37 -4.66
C THR A 62 -3.21 -13.09 -5.84
N SER A 63 -3.43 -13.77 -6.97
CA SER A 63 -2.61 -13.58 -8.20
C SER A 63 -2.72 -12.17 -8.76
N ILE A 64 -3.92 -11.59 -8.75
CA ILE A 64 -4.15 -10.20 -9.19
C ILE A 64 -3.40 -9.22 -8.29
N ALA A 65 -3.47 -9.39 -6.96
CA ALA A 65 -2.80 -8.52 -6.01
C ALA A 65 -1.28 -8.57 -6.16
N MET A 66 -0.70 -9.76 -6.28
CA MET A 66 0.73 -9.94 -6.49
C MET A 66 1.19 -9.32 -7.82
N ALA A 67 0.46 -9.53 -8.91
CA ALA A 67 0.78 -8.94 -10.21
C ALA A 67 0.71 -7.40 -10.18
N SER A 68 -0.27 -6.85 -9.46
CA SER A 68 -0.40 -5.39 -9.25
C SER A 68 0.79 -4.83 -8.48
N ALA A 69 1.24 -5.54 -7.45
CA ALA A 69 2.39 -5.13 -6.65
C ALA A 69 3.71 -5.21 -7.45
N GLU A 70 3.91 -6.25 -8.27
CA GLU A 70 5.05 -6.33 -9.20
C GLU A 70 5.02 -5.20 -10.24
N ASN A 71 3.83 -4.79 -10.69
CA ASN A 71 3.70 -3.62 -11.55
C ASN A 71 4.13 -2.34 -10.82
N CYS A 72 3.71 -2.17 -9.55
CA CYS A 72 4.08 -1.01 -8.74
C CYS A 72 5.58 -0.85 -8.53
N LYS A 73 6.33 -1.95 -8.34
CA LYS A 73 7.79 -1.90 -8.20
C LYS A 73 8.49 -1.14 -9.33
N LYS A 74 7.95 -1.16 -10.55
CA LYS A 74 8.51 -0.47 -11.72
C LYS A 74 8.41 1.05 -11.65
N PHE A 75 7.45 1.57 -10.88
CA PHE A 75 7.16 2.99 -10.75
C PHE A 75 7.72 3.60 -9.46
N ILE A 76 8.33 2.78 -8.59
CA ILE A 76 8.92 3.20 -7.33
C ILE A 76 10.41 3.49 -7.56
N THR A 77 10.77 4.76 -7.62
CA THR A 77 12.12 5.23 -7.96
C THR A 77 12.74 6.15 -6.91
N ALA A 78 11.99 6.55 -5.88
CA ALA A 78 12.49 7.46 -4.84
C ALA A 78 13.65 6.84 -4.04
N GLU A 79 14.67 7.63 -3.72
CA GLU A 79 15.80 7.20 -2.89
C GLU A 79 15.47 7.31 -1.40
N ASP A 80 14.74 8.36 -1.01
CA ASP A 80 14.29 8.57 0.36
C ASP A 80 13.20 7.53 0.74
N SER A 81 13.35 6.93 1.92
CA SER A 81 12.44 5.87 2.40
C SER A 81 11.00 6.37 2.57
N CYS A 82 10.81 7.58 3.11
CA CYS A 82 9.47 8.14 3.31
C CYS A 82 8.80 8.45 1.96
N GLU A 83 9.54 9.01 1.01
CA GLU A 83 9.06 9.24 -0.36
C GLU A 83 8.75 7.92 -1.07
N ARG A 84 9.57 6.90 -0.85
CA ARG A 84 9.36 5.56 -1.40
C ARG A 84 8.07 4.93 -0.85
N ALA A 85 7.81 5.08 0.45
CA ALA A 85 6.57 4.66 1.07
C ALA A 85 5.34 5.36 0.46
N PHE A 86 5.44 6.66 0.18
CA PHE A 86 4.39 7.39 -0.53
C PHE A 86 4.15 6.85 -1.95
N GLN A 87 5.22 6.59 -2.72
CA GLN A 87 5.10 6.01 -4.06
C GLN A 87 4.46 4.61 -4.03
N ILE A 88 4.83 3.77 -3.07
CA ILE A 88 4.19 2.46 -2.82
C ILE A 88 2.69 2.65 -2.59
N ASN A 89 2.35 3.49 -1.62
CA ASN A 89 0.97 3.71 -1.19
C ASN A 89 0.10 4.28 -2.33
N LYS A 90 0.63 5.25 -3.08
CA LYS A 90 -0.03 5.85 -4.25
C LYS A 90 -0.27 4.82 -5.36
N CYS A 91 0.72 3.97 -5.64
CA CYS A 91 0.56 2.95 -6.68
C CYS A 91 -0.50 1.90 -6.30
N ILE A 92 -0.48 1.42 -5.06
CA ILE A 92 -1.49 0.47 -4.56
C ILE A 92 -2.89 1.09 -4.68
N ALA A 93 -3.08 2.34 -4.26
CA ALA A 93 -4.35 3.03 -4.38
C ALA A 93 -4.83 3.15 -5.85
N ALA A 94 -3.91 3.42 -6.78
CA ALA A 94 -4.21 3.47 -8.20
C ALA A 94 -4.65 2.10 -8.75
N GLU A 95 -3.93 1.02 -8.42
CA GLU A 95 -4.28 -0.35 -8.82
C GLU A 95 -5.64 -0.78 -8.26
N MET A 96 -5.93 -0.45 -7.00
CA MET A 96 -7.24 -0.72 -6.38
C MET A 96 -8.37 0.01 -7.11
N LYS A 97 -8.17 1.30 -7.44
CA LYS A 97 -9.13 2.10 -8.19
C LYS A 97 -9.37 1.56 -9.59
N MET A 98 -8.31 1.20 -10.32
CA MET A 98 -8.42 0.62 -11.68
C MET A 98 -9.21 -0.69 -11.68
N ARG A 99 -9.01 -1.53 -10.65
CA ARG A 99 -9.65 -2.84 -10.53
C ARG A 99 -11.03 -2.78 -9.87
N LYS A 100 -11.53 -1.58 -9.54
CA LYS A 100 -12.80 -1.35 -8.83
C LYS A 100 -12.88 -2.12 -7.51
N ILE A 101 -11.74 -2.38 -6.88
CA ILE A 101 -11.68 -3.00 -5.56
C ILE A 101 -12.12 -1.93 -4.56
N LYS A 102 -13.32 -2.10 -4.03
CA LYS A 102 -13.79 -1.28 -2.91
C LYS A 102 -13.20 -1.86 -1.65
N LEU A 103 -12.52 -1.04 -0.85
CA LEU A 103 -12.33 -1.35 0.56
C LEU A 103 -13.73 -1.45 1.16
N ILE A 104 -14.16 -2.68 1.47
CA ILE A 104 -15.43 -2.92 2.15
C ILE A 104 -15.27 -2.32 3.54
N TYR A 105 -16.20 -1.43 3.90
CA TYR A 105 -16.34 -0.80 5.21
C TYR A 105 -17.46 -1.48 5.97
#